data_AF-A0A6P5SY13-F1
#
_entry.id   AF-A0A6P5SY13-F1
#
_cell.length_a   1.000
_cell.length_b   1.000
_cell.length_c   1.000
_cell.angle_alpha   90.00
_cell.angle_beta   90.00
_cell.angle_gamma   90.00
#
_symmetry.space_group_name_H-M   'P 1'
#
loop_
_entity.id
_entity.type
_entity.pdbx_description
1 polymer ?
#
loop_
_entity_poly.entity_id
_entity_poly.type
_entity_poly.pdbx_seq_one_letter_code
_entity_poly.pdbx_strand_id
1 'polypeptide(L)'
;MSNLRRVLERQQKQREEIRRRRVEEDRDADEEEEQMLAAAVCMLNQSRQHCRRAPNVDRRRESRGKNLLEDYFIPNALYPEYKFRERYGMQPHLFQKIMHDICNYDIYFIQKHDAVGVLGLISEQKLTAALRMLAYGASVEHVDEIARMGKSTILECLVLFLY
;
A
#
# COMPACT_ATOMS: atom_id res chain seq x y z
N MET A 1 -22.33 30.54 40.67
CA MET A 1 -21.35 30.96 39.64
C MET A 1 -20.07 30.09 39.60
N SER A 2 -19.62 29.45 40.68
CA SER A 2 -18.32 28.73 40.72
C SER A 2 -18.28 27.37 40.00
N ASN A 3 -19.39 26.64 39.92
CA ASN A 3 -19.42 25.29 39.34
C ASN A 3 -19.26 25.31 37.80
N LEU A 4 -19.81 26.31 37.12
CA LEU A 4 -19.74 26.42 35.66
C LEU A 4 -18.30 26.66 35.17
N ARG A 5 -17.53 27.48 35.91
CA ARG A 5 -16.11 27.77 35.60
C ARG A 5 -15.25 26.51 35.71
N ARG A 6 -15.45 25.71 36.76
CA ARG A 6 -14.74 24.42 36.95
C ARG A 6 -15.07 23.40 35.86
N VAL A 7 -16.33 23.37 35.38
CA VAL A 7 -16.73 22.48 34.28
C VAL A 7 -16.07 22.91 32.98
N LEU A 8 -16.03 24.22 32.69
CA LEU A 8 -15.39 24.76 31.48
C LEU A 8 -13.88 24.51 31.47
N GLU A 9 -13.20 24.71 32.60
CA GLU A 9 -11.76 24.41 32.74
C GLU A 9 -11.44 22.94 32.50
N ARG A 10 -12.28 22.02 33.00
CA ARG A 10 -12.14 20.57 32.74
C ARG A 10 -12.34 20.22 31.27
N GLN A 11 -13.34 20.83 30.61
CA GLN A 11 -13.61 20.65 29.19
C GLN A 11 -12.47 21.17 28.32
N GLN A 12 -11.90 22.34 28.66
CA GLN A 12 -10.75 22.90 27.97
C GLN A 12 -9.52 22.00 28.13
N LYS A 13 -9.25 21.52 29.35
CA LYS A 13 -8.13 20.62 29.62
C LYS A 13 -8.26 19.29 28.85
N GLN A 14 -9.45 18.70 28.79
CA GLN A 14 -9.71 17.49 28.00
C GLN A 14 -9.49 17.70 26.50
N ARG A 15 -9.94 18.83 25.94
CA ARG A 15 -9.72 19.16 24.52
C ARG A 15 -8.24 19.37 24.20
N GLU A 16 -7.51 20.06 25.08
CA GLU A 16 -6.07 20.24 24.92
C GLU A 16 -5.32 18.91 25.01
N GLU A 17 -5.72 18.03 25.93
CA GLU A 17 -5.15 16.70 26.06
C GLU A 17 -5.41 15.85 24.81
N ILE A 18 -6.63 15.83 24.28
CA ILE A 18 -6.94 15.15 23.01
C ILE A 18 -6.11 15.72 21.85
N ARG A 19 -5.95 17.04 21.79
CA ARG A 19 -5.11 17.68 20.75
C ARG A 19 -3.65 17.27 20.89
N ARG A 20 -3.11 17.24 22.11
CA ARG A 20 -1.72 16.81 22.36
C ARG A 20 -1.51 15.36 21.97
N ARG A 21 -2.43 14.46 22.36
CA ARG A 21 -2.38 13.04 21.99
C ARG A 21 -2.39 12.85 20.48
N ARG A 22 -3.25 13.54 19.74
CA ARG A 22 -3.25 13.48 18.27
C ARG A 22 -1.93 13.92 17.65
N VAL A 23 -1.33 15.00 18.14
CA VAL A 23 -0.03 15.48 17.64
C VAL A 23 1.10 14.50 17.96
N GLU A 24 1.01 13.79 19.07
CA GLU A 24 1.96 12.74 19.44
C GLU A 24 1.75 11.49 18.57
N GLU A 25 0.51 11.04 18.39
CA GLU A 25 0.13 9.95 17.48
C GLU A 25 0.56 10.23 16.02
N ASP A 26 0.39 11.47 15.54
CA ASP A 26 0.82 11.87 14.20
C ASP A 26 2.36 11.79 14.07
N ARG A 27 3.12 12.21 15.10
CA ARG A 27 4.59 12.12 15.09
C ARG A 27 5.09 10.68 15.16
N ASP A 28 4.48 9.87 16.02
CA ASP A 28 4.83 8.46 16.14
C ASP A 28 4.57 7.73 14.81
N ALA A 29 3.48 8.08 14.12
CA ALA A 29 3.18 7.56 12.78
C ALA A 29 4.21 8.00 11.73
N ASP A 30 4.63 9.28 11.74
CA ASP A 30 5.67 9.79 10.84
C ASP A 30 7.01 9.03 11.06
N GLU A 31 7.39 8.78 12.32
CA GLU A 31 8.61 8.02 12.66
C GLU A 31 8.51 6.55 12.21
N GLU A 32 7.35 5.91 12.38
CA GLU A 32 7.10 4.54 11.90
C GLU A 32 7.17 4.45 10.37
N GLU A 33 6.63 5.45 9.66
CA GLU A 33 6.71 5.55 8.20
C GLU A 33 8.16 5.66 7.71
N GLU A 34 8.94 6.58 8.31
CA GLU A 34 10.37 6.74 8.01
C GLU A 34 11.15 5.45 8.25
N GLN A 35 10.88 4.76 9.37
CA GLN A 35 11.54 3.50 9.71
C GLN A 35 11.19 2.39 8.72
N MET A 36 9.92 2.31 8.30
CA MET A 36 9.48 1.34 7.30
C MET A 36 10.10 1.61 5.93
N LEU A 37 10.15 2.87 5.50
CA LEU A 37 10.80 3.27 4.26
C LEU A 37 12.29 2.89 4.29
N ALA A 38 13.00 3.19 5.37
CA ALA A 38 14.40 2.82 5.55
C ALA A 38 14.60 1.29 5.48
N ALA A 39 13.73 0.51 6.11
CA ALA A 39 13.76 -0.95 6.04
C ALA A 39 13.49 -1.47 4.61
N ALA A 40 12.49 -0.92 3.91
CA ALA A 40 12.14 -1.29 2.55
C ALA A 40 13.28 -1.00 1.57
N VAL A 41 13.92 0.17 1.68
CA VAL A 41 15.09 0.55 0.87
C VAL A 41 16.29 -0.36 1.15
N CYS A 42 16.54 -0.69 2.42
CA CYS A 42 17.58 -1.65 2.79
C CYS A 42 17.33 -3.03 2.15
N MET A 43 16.11 -3.57 2.26
CA MET A 43 15.73 -4.84 1.63
C MET A 43 15.86 -4.79 0.11
N LEU A 44 15.46 -3.67 -0.52
CA LEU A 44 15.55 -3.48 -1.96
C LEU A 44 17.02 -3.51 -2.43
N ASN A 45 17.90 -2.78 -1.74
CA ASN A 45 19.33 -2.77 -2.02
C ASN A 45 19.96 -4.15 -1.86
N GLN A 46 19.61 -4.88 -0.80
CA GLN A 46 20.06 -6.26 -0.59
C GLN A 46 19.58 -7.18 -1.73
N SER A 47 18.32 -7.05 -2.16
CA SER A 47 17.78 -7.86 -3.27
C SER A 47 18.55 -7.63 -4.58
N ARG A 48 18.97 -6.38 -4.84
CA ARG A 48 19.77 -6.00 -6.01
C ARG A 48 21.21 -6.53 -5.93
N GLN A 49 21.80 -6.57 -4.73
CA GLN A 49 23.18 -7.05 -4.51
C GLN A 49 23.29 -8.58 -4.47
N HIS A 50 22.32 -9.27 -3.87
CA HIS A 50 22.37 -10.72 -3.63
C HIS A 50 21.86 -11.55 -4.82
N CYS A 51 21.20 -10.92 -5.80
CA CYS A 51 20.83 -11.56 -7.05
C CYS A 51 22.05 -11.74 -7.97
N ARG A 52 22.79 -12.83 -7.78
CA ARG A 52 23.38 -13.52 -8.93
C ARG A 52 22.22 -13.81 -9.88
N ARG A 53 22.16 -13.12 -11.03
CA ARG A 53 21.10 -13.15 -12.07
C ARG A 53 20.40 -14.51 -12.16
N ALA A 54 19.40 -14.73 -11.31
CA ALA A 54 18.55 -15.90 -11.40
C ALA A 54 17.71 -15.71 -12.66
N PRO A 55 17.47 -16.77 -13.46
CA PRO A 55 16.60 -16.68 -14.62
C PRO A 55 15.25 -16.10 -14.22
N ASN A 56 14.69 -15.24 -15.08
CA ASN A 56 13.37 -14.69 -14.83
C ASN A 56 12.34 -15.84 -14.89
N VAL A 57 11.76 -16.20 -13.76
CA VAL A 57 10.70 -17.20 -13.68
C VAL A 57 9.41 -16.59 -14.22
N ASP A 58 8.75 -17.28 -15.15
CA ASP A 58 7.40 -16.92 -15.56
C ASP A 58 6.42 -17.15 -14.41
N ARG A 59 6.06 -16.05 -13.74
CA ARG A 59 5.10 -16.02 -12.63
C ARG A 59 3.65 -15.94 -13.11
N ARG A 60 3.37 -16.01 -14.42
CA ARG A 60 2.01 -15.82 -14.97
C ARG A 60 1.37 -14.51 -14.49
N ARG A 61 2.18 -13.44 -14.47
CA ARG A 61 1.82 -12.12 -13.95
C ARG A 61 0.58 -11.53 -14.62
N GLU A 62 0.45 -11.72 -15.93
CA GLU A 62 -0.69 -11.26 -16.73
C GLU A 62 -1.99 -11.95 -16.32
N SER A 63 -1.96 -13.29 -16.23
CA SER A 63 -3.11 -14.07 -15.76
C SER A 63 -3.50 -13.66 -14.34
N ARG A 64 -2.52 -13.39 -13.47
CA ARG A 64 -2.83 -12.92 -12.11
C ARG A 64 -3.50 -11.54 -12.11
N GLY A 65 -3.03 -10.61 -12.94
CA GLY A 65 -3.65 -9.30 -13.11
C GLY A 65 -5.10 -9.40 -13.59
N LYS A 66 -5.37 -10.23 -14.61
CA LYS A 66 -6.74 -10.48 -15.09
C LYS A 66 -7.66 -11.03 -13.99
N ASN A 67 -7.21 -12.07 -13.29
CA ASN A 67 -7.98 -12.64 -12.18
C ASN A 67 -8.21 -11.60 -11.07
N LEU A 68 -7.25 -10.72 -10.80
CA LEU A 68 -7.40 -9.68 -9.78
C LEU A 68 -8.48 -8.66 -10.17
N LEU A 69 -8.55 -8.29 -11.45
CA LEU A 69 -9.60 -7.42 -11.97
C LEU A 69 -10.98 -8.09 -11.85
N GLU A 70 -11.08 -9.35 -12.27
CA GLU A 70 -12.29 -10.17 -12.14
C GLU A 70 -12.72 -10.37 -10.68
N ASP A 71 -11.75 -10.49 -9.76
CA ASP A 71 -12.01 -10.69 -8.35
C ASP A 71 -12.66 -9.46 -7.70
N TYR A 72 -12.24 -8.24 -8.05
CA TYR A 72 -12.55 -7.03 -7.25
C TYR A 72 -12.91 -5.75 -8.02
N PHE A 73 -12.38 -5.53 -9.22
CA PHE A 73 -12.30 -4.17 -9.78
C PHE A 73 -13.24 -3.93 -10.97
N ILE A 74 -13.84 -4.98 -11.52
CA ILE A 74 -14.84 -4.85 -12.61
C ILE A 74 -16.27 -4.77 -12.06
N PRO A 75 -17.24 -4.20 -12.80
CA PRO A 75 -18.63 -4.06 -12.34
C PRO A 75 -19.30 -5.36 -11.89
N ASN A 76 -18.95 -6.49 -12.51
CA ASN A 76 -19.44 -7.82 -12.16
C ASN A 76 -18.36 -8.65 -11.44
N ALA A 77 -17.68 -8.04 -10.46
CA ALA A 77 -16.61 -8.70 -9.73
C ALA A 77 -17.11 -9.93 -8.96
N LEU A 78 -16.25 -10.95 -8.85
CA LEU A 78 -16.55 -12.19 -8.12
C LEU A 78 -16.83 -11.92 -6.64
N TYR A 79 -16.06 -11.02 -6.03
CA TYR A 79 -16.21 -10.68 -4.62
C TYR A 79 -17.02 -9.39 -4.42
N PRO A 80 -18.04 -9.42 -3.56
CA PRO A 80 -18.81 -8.23 -3.21
C PRO A 80 -18.00 -7.25 -2.35
N GLU A 81 -18.48 -5.99 -2.29
CA GLU A 81 -17.76 -4.89 -1.62
C GLU A 81 -17.37 -5.14 -0.16
N TYR A 82 -18.13 -5.96 0.58
CA TYR A 82 -17.78 -6.26 1.97
C TYR A 82 -16.50 -7.10 2.06
N LYS A 83 -16.27 -8.01 1.09
CA LYS A 83 -15.02 -8.77 0.97
C LYS A 83 -13.87 -7.89 0.52
N PHE A 84 -14.14 -6.89 -0.33
CA PHE A 84 -13.15 -5.88 -0.68
C PHE A 84 -12.68 -5.13 0.58
N ARG A 85 -13.62 -4.63 1.38
CA ARG A 85 -13.33 -3.94 2.65
C ARG A 85 -12.53 -4.79 3.63
N GLU A 86 -12.87 -6.07 3.77
CA GLU A 86 -12.14 -7.01 4.63
C GLU A 86 -10.68 -7.19 4.18
N ARG A 87 -10.41 -7.16 2.87
CA ARG A 87 -9.07 -7.42 2.31
C ARG A 87 -8.19 -6.18 2.13
N TYR A 88 -8.80 -5.00 1.93
CA TYR A 88 -8.07 -3.76 1.71
C TYR A 88 -8.22 -2.76 2.86
N GLY A 89 -9.08 -3.05 3.84
CA GLY A 89 -9.36 -2.13 4.96
C GLY A 89 -10.12 -0.87 4.56
N MET A 90 -10.53 -0.74 3.29
CA MET A 90 -11.12 0.48 2.73
C MET A 90 -12.22 0.19 1.73
N GLN A 91 -13.00 1.21 1.39
CA GLN A 91 -14.03 1.10 0.35
C GLN A 91 -13.40 1.11 -1.07
N PRO A 92 -14.01 0.44 -2.07
CA PRO A 92 -13.49 0.40 -3.43
C PRO A 92 -13.24 1.79 -4.05
N HIS A 93 -14.12 2.75 -3.77
CA HIS A 93 -13.98 4.11 -4.30
C HIS A 93 -12.73 4.82 -3.76
N LEU A 94 -12.32 4.54 -2.51
CA LEU A 94 -11.11 5.13 -1.94
C LEU A 94 -9.86 4.53 -2.59
N PHE A 95 -9.86 3.22 -2.81
CA PHE A 95 -8.78 2.56 -3.55
C PHE A 95 -8.64 3.14 -4.95
N GLN A 96 -9.75 3.32 -5.69
CA GLN A 96 -9.74 3.91 -7.03
C GLN A 96 -9.21 5.34 -7.02
N LYS A 97 -9.55 6.13 -6.00
CA LYS A 97 -9.02 7.49 -5.83
C LYS A 97 -7.50 7.47 -5.61
N ILE A 98 -7.02 6.66 -4.66
CA ILE A 98 -5.58 6.50 -4.39
C ILE A 98 -4.85 6.04 -5.66
N MET A 99 -5.40 5.06 -6.37
CA MET A 99 -4.85 4.56 -7.63
C MET A 99 -4.70 5.67 -8.66
N HIS A 100 -5.75 6.46 -8.87
CA HIS A 100 -5.76 7.56 -9.82
C HIS A 100 -4.71 8.61 -9.44
N ASP A 101 -4.66 9.01 -8.17
CA ASP A 101 -3.73 10.02 -7.69
C ASP A 101 -2.26 9.56 -7.82
N ILE A 102 -1.98 8.30 -7.48
CA ILE A 102 -0.65 7.70 -7.63
C ILE A 102 -0.25 7.55 -9.09
N CYS A 103 -1.15 7.09 -9.96
CA CYS A 103 -0.84 6.95 -11.38
C CYS A 103 -0.57 8.31 -12.05
N ASN A 104 -1.17 9.39 -11.53
CA ASN A 104 -0.89 10.75 -11.99
C ASN A 104 0.43 11.30 -11.44
N TYR A 105 0.81 10.90 -10.23
CA TYR A 105 2.06 11.33 -9.59
C TYR A 105 3.27 10.57 -10.14
N ASP A 106 3.20 9.25 -10.19
CA ASP A 106 4.30 8.38 -10.64
C ASP A 106 3.88 7.47 -11.80
N ILE A 107 4.55 7.69 -12.94
CA ILE A 107 4.43 6.90 -14.16
C ILE A 107 4.82 5.42 -13.97
N TYR A 108 5.50 5.07 -12.88
CA TYR A 108 5.83 3.70 -12.54
C TYR A 108 4.57 2.87 -12.30
N PHE A 109 3.52 3.43 -11.70
CA PHE A 109 2.29 2.70 -11.42
C PHE A 109 1.43 2.46 -12.66
N ILE A 110 1.59 3.26 -13.71
CA ILE A 110 0.92 3.05 -14.99
C ILE A 110 1.38 1.73 -15.63
N GLN A 111 0.44 0.94 -16.16
CA GLN A 111 0.78 -0.25 -16.94
C GLN A 111 1.49 0.14 -18.24
N LYS A 112 2.63 -0.49 -18.52
CA LYS A 112 3.42 -0.24 -19.73
C LYS A 112 3.79 -1.55 -20.40
N HIS A 113 4.06 -1.50 -21.69
CA HIS A 113 4.71 -2.60 -22.39
C HIS A 113 6.19 -2.67 -21.99
N ASP A 114 6.71 -3.89 -21.83
CA ASP A 114 8.15 -4.10 -21.68
C ASP A 114 8.89 -3.92 -23.03
N ALA A 115 10.21 -4.01 -22.99
CA ALA A 115 11.06 -3.85 -24.18
C ALA A 115 10.79 -4.88 -25.30
N VAL A 116 10.07 -5.96 -24.99
CA VAL A 116 9.68 -7.02 -25.94
C VAL A 116 8.22 -6.84 -26.38
N GLY A 117 7.54 -5.79 -25.94
CA GLY A 117 6.15 -5.49 -26.28
C GLY A 117 5.13 -6.27 -25.43
N VAL A 118 5.53 -6.97 -24.39
CA VAL A 118 4.61 -7.70 -23.51
C VAL A 118 4.03 -6.74 -22.46
N LEU A 119 2.72 -6.83 -22.22
CA LEU A 119 2.06 -6.04 -21.18
C LEU A 119 2.69 -6.31 -19.79
N GLY A 120 3.11 -5.24 -19.13
CA GLY A 120 3.60 -5.27 -17.77
C GLY A 120 2.49 -5.46 -16.74
N LEU A 121 2.85 -5.32 -15.47
CA LEU A 121 1.92 -5.38 -14.35
C LEU A 121 0.91 -4.24 -14.42
N ILE A 122 -0.37 -4.56 -14.20
CA ILE A 122 -1.44 -3.56 -14.08
C ILE A 122 -1.27 -2.73 -12.80
N SER A 123 -1.85 -1.54 -12.77
CA SER A 123 -1.73 -0.60 -11.66
C SER A 123 -2.34 -1.17 -10.37
N GLU A 124 -3.49 -1.85 -10.46
CA GLU A 124 -4.15 -2.58 -9.36
C GLU A 124 -3.21 -3.57 -8.70
N GLN A 125 -2.45 -4.31 -9.49
CA GLN A 125 -1.54 -5.34 -9.00
C GLN A 125 -0.36 -4.73 -8.25
N LYS A 126 0.19 -3.61 -8.73
CA LYS A 126 1.27 -2.88 -8.07
C LYS A 126 0.81 -2.25 -6.76
N LEU A 127 -0.33 -1.55 -6.77
CA LEU A 127 -0.87 -0.92 -5.57
C LEU A 127 -1.31 -1.97 -4.53
N THR A 128 -1.94 -3.06 -4.95
CA THR A 128 -2.30 -4.16 -4.05
C THR A 128 -1.09 -4.74 -3.35
N ALA A 129 0.06 -4.81 -4.01
CA ALA A 129 1.28 -5.29 -3.38
C ALA A 129 1.78 -4.34 -2.28
N ALA A 130 1.86 -3.03 -2.57
CA ALA A 130 2.27 -2.03 -1.59
C ALA A 130 1.31 -1.98 -0.40
N LEU A 131 0.00 -1.89 -0.66
CA LEU A 131 -1.02 -1.84 0.39
C LEU A 131 -1.06 -3.11 1.25
N ARG A 132 -0.82 -4.29 0.68
CA ARG A 132 -0.78 -5.53 1.48
C ARG A 132 0.47 -5.65 2.35
N MET A 133 1.60 -5.13 1.90
CA MET A 133 2.78 -5.03 2.77
C MET A 133 2.50 -4.09 3.95
N LEU A 134 1.89 -2.94 3.69
CA LEU A 134 1.55 -1.94 4.71
C LEU A 134 0.49 -2.43 5.69
N ALA A 135 -0.63 -2.95 5.19
CA ALA A 135 -1.79 -3.29 6.02
C ALA A 135 -1.56 -4.51 6.91
N TYR A 136 -0.74 -5.47 6.47
CA TYR A 136 -0.56 -6.73 7.18
C TYR A 136 0.83 -6.91 7.79
N GLY A 137 1.77 -5.98 7.55
CA GLY A 137 3.19 -6.22 7.82
C GLY A 137 3.70 -7.48 7.10
N ALA A 138 3.09 -7.81 5.96
CA ALA A 138 3.34 -9.08 5.28
C ALA A 138 4.77 -9.10 4.73
N SER A 139 5.42 -10.27 4.85
CA SER A 139 6.72 -10.46 4.22
C SER A 139 6.61 -10.38 2.70
N VAL A 140 7.70 -9.98 2.05
CA VAL A 140 7.78 -9.86 0.58
C VAL A 140 7.45 -11.20 -0.09
N GLU A 141 7.82 -12.32 0.53
CA GLU A 141 7.53 -13.67 0.07
C GLU A 141 6.02 -13.95 0.00
N HIS A 142 5.27 -13.54 1.02
CA HIS A 142 3.83 -13.74 1.04
C HIS A 142 3.13 -12.89 -0.03
N VAL A 143 3.62 -11.68 -0.27
CA VAL A 143 3.10 -10.80 -1.30
C VAL A 143 3.46 -11.29 -2.71
N ASP A 144 4.61 -11.94 -2.92
CA ASP A 144 4.96 -12.60 -4.20
C ASP A 144 3.93 -13.68 -4.55
N GLU A 145 3.50 -14.49 -3.59
CA GLU A 145 2.48 -15.52 -3.85
C GLU A 145 1.12 -14.92 -4.26
N ILE A 146 0.73 -13.82 -3.61
CA ILE A 146 -0.55 -13.16 -3.83
C ILE A 146 -0.54 -12.35 -5.14
N ALA A 147 0.48 -11.54 -5.36
CA ALA A 147 0.55 -10.61 -6.48
C ALA A 147 1.24 -11.25 -7.70
N ARG A 148 1.93 -12.37 -7.53
CA ARG A 148 2.76 -13.03 -8.56
C ARG A 148 3.78 -12.07 -9.18
N MET A 149 4.56 -11.42 -8.31
CA MET A 149 5.52 -10.38 -8.67
C MET A 149 6.89 -10.66 -8.05
N GLY A 150 7.98 -10.33 -8.76
CA GLY A 150 9.31 -10.49 -8.19
C GLY A 150 9.50 -9.66 -6.91
N LYS A 151 10.28 -10.19 -5.96
CA LYS A 151 10.58 -9.54 -4.67
C LYS A 151 11.05 -8.09 -4.82
N SER A 152 11.97 -7.83 -5.75
CA SER A 152 12.46 -6.48 -6.03
C SER A 152 11.36 -5.56 -6.53
N THR A 153 10.44 -6.05 -7.37
CA THR A 153 9.30 -5.27 -7.88
C THR A 153 8.30 -4.93 -6.77
N ILE A 154 8.06 -5.87 -5.84
CA ILE A 154 7.21 -5.62 -4.66
C ILE A 154 7.83 -4.53 -3.79
N LEU A 155 9.12 -4.64 -3.48
CA LEU A 155 9.86 -3.65 -2.70
C LEU A 155 9.92 -2.30 -3.39
N GLU A 156 10.07 -2.26 -4.73
CA GLU A 156 9.98 -1.02 -5.50
C GLU A 156 8.58 -0.40 -5.42
N CYS A 157 7.51 -1.19 -5.52
CA CYS A 157 6.15 -0.66 -5.34
C CYS A 157 5.94 -0.08 -3.94
N LEU A 158 6.50 -0.72 -2.90
CA LEU A 158 6.41 -0.21 -1.53
C LEU A 158 7.19 1.10 -1.36
N VAL A 159 8.45 1.15 -1.82
CA VAL A 159 9.28 2.35 -1.70
C VAL A 159 8.68 3.53 -2.47
N LEU A 160 8.19 3.30 -3.69
CA LEU A 160 7.58 4.36 -4.52
C LEU A 160 6.19 4.76 -4.04
N PHE A 161 5.53 3.94 -3.23
CA PHE A 161 4.26 4.31 -2.59
C PHE A 161 4.49 5.21 -1.37
N LEU A 162 5.60 5.02 -0.64
CA LEU A 162 5.98 5.75 0.56
C LEU A 162 6.80 7.03 0.27
N TYR A 163 7.02 7.39 -0.99
CA TYR A 163 7.87 8.51 -1.42
C TYR A 163 7.12 9.48 -2.33
#